data_AF-A0A7X7R036-F1
#
_entry.id   AF-A0A7X7R036-F1
#
_cell.length_a   1.000
_cell.length_b   1.000
_cell.length_c   1.000
_cell.angle_alpha   90.00
_cell.angle_beta   90.00
_cell.angle_gamma   90.00
#
_symmetry.space_group_name_H-M   'P 1'
#
loop_
_entity.id
_entity.type
_entity.pdbx_description
1 polymer ?
#
loop_
_entity_poly.entity_id
_entity_poly.type
_entity_poly.pdbx_seq_one_letter_code
_entity_poly.pdbx_strand_id
1 'polypeptide(L)'
;MVLIEIVYIFENKLQKALEQSVKTNLSALNDRQREAVVSAEKRLLVLAGAGSGKTKTLLQKLIYLIEEKGVSPSSILAITFTKNATNEMIDRLIISADETGKYENFLIDKKVSKADKDKERYYQQKKYKWIDGLTVKTFHSFCYSVLRNHGVNEFDNKFRIIGDEKKDDEDDLSKHVAPETVFEVIHKLLIEQCEDTDYLLQLKRYILDYVIDKIHIKNADPRFLPKDGKYFTTLDGTKV
;
A
#
# COMPACT_ATOMS: atom_id res chain seq x y z
N MET A 1 -13.57 3.88 3.64
CA MET A 1 -13.73 4.10 2.18
C MET A 1 -12.52 3.47 1.51
N VAL A 2 -12.67 2.34 0.81
CA VAL A 2 -11.54 1.74 0.08
C VAL A 2 -11.60 2.32 -1.33
N LEU A 3 -10.83 3.38 -1.58
CA LEU A 3 -10.53 3.83 -2.93
C LEU A 3 -9.63 2.77 -3.55
N ILE A 4 -10.07 2.11 -4.61
CA ILE A 4 -9.23 1.18 -5.36
C ILE A 4 -9.13 1.75 -6.76
N GLU A 5 -7.99 2.35 -7.05
CA GLU A 5 -7.64 2.87 -8.36
C GLU A 5 -6.96 1.73 -9.13
N ILE A 6 -7.67 1.14 -10.09
CA ILE A 6 -7.05 0.20 -11.03
C ILE A 6 -6.41 1.05 -12.12
N VAL A 7 -5.11 1.32 -12.00
CA VAL A 7 -4.34 2.00 -13.04
C VAL A 7 -3.94 0.98 -14.10
N TYR A 8 -4.50 1.12 -15.31
CA TYR A 8 -4.17 0.30 -16.47
C TYR A 8 -3.34 1.09 -17.48
N ILE A 9 -2.20 0.53 -17.91
CA ILE A 9 -1.45 1.02 -19.07
C ILE A 9 -1.70 0.05 -20.22
N PHE A 10 -2.34 0.53 -21.29
CA PHE A 10 -2.64 -0.25 -22.48
C PHE A 10 -1.49 -0.11 -23.47
N GLU A 11 -0.80 -1.19 -23.81
CA GLU A 11 -0.15 -1.32 -25.11
C GLU A 11 -1.06 -2.14 -26.02
N ASN A 12 -1.49 -1.52 -27.11
CA ASN A 12 -2.55 -1.99 -27.98
C ASN A 12 -2.02 -3.14 -28.86
N LYS A 13 -2.35 -4.40 -28.53
CA LYS A 13 -2.21 -5.54 -29.44
C LYS A 13 -3.52 -6.33 -29.53
N LEU A 14 -4.18 -6.08 -30.66
CA LEU A 14 -5.21 -6.84 -31.40
C LEU A 14 -5.99 -7.98 -30.70
N GLN A 15 -7.31 -7.79 -30.81
CA GLN A 15 -8.42 -8.68 -30.50
C GLN A 15 -8.46 -9.92 -31.43
N LYS A 16 -8.68 -11.11 -30.86
CA LYS A 16 -9.35 -12.21 -31.56
C LYS A 16 -10.16 -13.05 -30.57
N ALA A 17 -11.42 -13.24 -30.91
CA ALA A 17 -12.42 -13.99 -30.15
C ALA A 17 -12.09 -15.48 -30.06
N LEU A 18 -12.46 -16.11 -28.96
CA LEU A 18 -12.83 -17.53 -28.91
C LEU A 18 -13.91 -17.72 -27.85
N GLU A 19 -15.05 -18.23 -28.30
CA GLU A 19 -16.06 -18.88 -27.46
C GLU A 19 -15.40 -20.04 -26.73
N GLN A 20 -14.93 -19.79 -25.52
CA GLN A 20 -14.51 -20.81 -24.56
C GLN A 20 -15.21 -20.50 -23.25
N SER A 21 -15.60 -21.55 -22.52
CA SER A 21 -16.32 -21.46 -21.24
C SER A 21 -15.69 -20.38 -20.36
N VAL A 22 -16.45 -19.32 -20.07
CA VAL A 22 -15.98 -18.20 -19.24
C VAL A 22 -15.51 -18.77 -17.90
N LYS A 23 -14.19 -18.75 -17.64
CA LYS A 23 -13.65 -19.20 -16.34
C LYS A 23 -13.95 -18.17 -15.25
N THR A 24 -14.13 -16.91 -15.64
CA THR A 24 -14.62 -15.86 -14.75
C THR A 24 -16.03 -16.21 -14.30
N ASN A 25 -16.24 -16.40 -12.99
CA ASN A 25 -17.54 -16.73 -12.44
C ASN A 25 -18.45 -15.47 -12.38
N LEU A 26 -19.00 -15.12 -13.55
CA LEU A 26 -19.92 -13.99 -13.71
C LEU A 26 -21.35 -14.30 -13.25
N SER A 27 -21.68 -15.55 -12.93
CA SER A 27 -23.04 -15.93 -12.48
C SER A 27 -23.26 -15.56 -11.01
N ALA A 28 -22.20 -15.45 -10.22
CA ALA A 28 -22.27 -15.06 -8.82
C ALA A 28 -22.21 -13.53 -8.60
N LEU A 29 -22.32 -12.71 -9.65
CA LEU A 29 -22.27 -11.24 -9.62
C LEU A 29 -23.64 -10.66 -9.97
N ASN A 30 -24.02 -9.56 -9.32
CA ASN A 30 -25.17 -8.77 -9.79
C ASN A 30 -24.83 -7.96 -11.05
N ASP A 31 -25.83 -7.38 -11.70
CA ASP A 31 -25.67 -6.68 -12.98
C ASP A 31 -24.61 -5.56 -12.93
N ARG A 32 -24.60 -4.76 -11.85
CA ARG A 32 -23.63 -3.67 -11.66
C ARG A 32 -22.21 -4.16 -11.44
N GLN A 33 -22.05 -5.24 -10.69
CA GLN A 33 -20.74 -5.87 -10.48
C GLN A 33 -20.22 -6.49 -11.77
N ARG A 34 -21.10 -7.16 -12.54
CA ARG A 34 -20.77 -7.71 -13.85
C ARG A 34 -20.35 -6.60 -14.81
N GLU A 35 -21.11 -5.51 -14.87
CA GLU A 35 -20.79 -4.31 -15.67
C GLU A 35 -19.39 -3.77 -15.34
N ALA A 36 -19.06 -3.64 -14.04
CA ALA A 36 -17.73 -3.21 -13.61
C ALA A 36 -16.62 -4.21 -14.03
N VAL A 37 -16.87 -5.52 -13.90
CA VAL A 37 -15.92 -6.58 -14.28
C VAL A 37 -15.63 -6.57 -15.78
N VAL A 38 -16.66 -6.49 -16.62
CA VAL A 38 -16.48 -6.59 -18.09
C VAL A 38 -16.17 -5.27 -18.77
N SER A 39 -16.30 -4.13 -18.07
CA SER A 39 -16.02 -2.80 -18.62
C SER A 39 -14.64 -2.72 -19.27
N ALA A 40 -14.58 -2.16 -20.48
CA ALA A 40 -13.35 -1.91 -21.22
C ALA A 40 -12.78 -0.50 -21.00
N GLU A 41 -13.38 0.27 -20.10
CA GLU A 41 -12.95 1.64 -19.80
C GLU A 41 -11.52 1.66 -19.23
N LYS A 42 -10.71 2.61 -19.69
CA LYS A 42 -9.34 2.80 -19.20
C LYS A 42 -9.29 3.25 -17.75
N ARG A 43 -10.32 3.96 -17.29
CA ARG A 43 -10.46 4.47 -15.92
C ARG A 43 -11.87 4.16 -15.44
N LEU A 44 -11.98 3.37 -14.39
CA LEU A 44 -13.25 2.96 -13.82
C LEU A 44 -13.27 3.26 -12.32
N LEU A 45 -14.19 4.13 -11.91
CA LEU A 45 -14.46 4.40 -10.50
C LEU A 45 -15.68 3.60 -10.05
N VAL A 46 -15.48 2.66 -9.12
CA VAL A 46 -16.56 1.85 -8.56
C VAL A 46 -16.94 2.39 -7.18
N LEU A 47 -18.12 3.03 -7.09
CA LEU A 47 -18.69 3.49 -5.83
C LEU A 47 -19.51 2.37 -5.19
N ALA A 48 -19.20 2.03 -3.94
CA ALA A 48 -19.78 0.86 -3.31
C ALA A 48 -19.85 0.94 -1.77
N GLY A 49 -21.06 0.77 -1.23
CA GLY A 49 -21.34 0.74 0.21
C GLY A 49 -20.74 -0.47 0.93
N ALA A 50 -20.81 -0.50 2.26
CA ALA A 50 -20.38 -1.66 3.05
C ALA A 50 -21.14 -2.92 2.61
N GLY A 51 -20.49 -4.09 2.61
CA GLY A 51 -21.13 -5.36 2.23
C GLY A 51 -21.45 -5.57 0.74
N SER A 52 -21.24 -4.57 -0.13
CA SER A 52 -21.65 -4.64 -1.55
C SER A 52 -20.79 -5.53 -2.46
N GLY A 53 -19.91 -6.37 -1.89
CA GLY A 53 -19.05 -7.26 -2.68
C GLY A 53 -17.90 -6.57 -3.44
N LYS A 54 -17.38 -5.43 -2.97
CA LYS A 54 -16.25 -4.71 -3.59
C LYS A 54 -15.06 -5.62 -3.91
N THR A 55 -14.59 -6.35 -2.90
CA THR A 55 -13.45 -7.26 -3.03
C THR A 55 -13.72 -8.37 -4.05
N LYS A 56 -14.94 -8.93 -4.04
CA LYS A 56 -15.36 -9.95 -5.02
C LYS A 56 -15.35 -9.40 -6.44
N THR A 57 -15.87 -8.20 -6.63
CA THR A 57 -15.91 -7.51 -7.93
C THR A 57 -14.49 -7.27 -8.45
N LEU A 58 -13.58 -6.79 -7.59
CA LEU A 58 -12.18 -6.56 -7.94
C LEU A 58 -11.46 -7.86 -8.35
N LEU A 59 -11.63 -8.94 -7.58
CA LEU A 59 -11.01 -10.22 -7.88
C LEU A 59 -11.48 -10.79 -9.22
N GLN A 60 -12.80 -10.73 -9.47
CA GLN A 60 -13.34 -11.15 -10.75
C GLN A 60 -12.85 -10.25 -11.89
N LYS A 61 -12.62 -8.95 -11.66
CA LYS A 61 -11.98 -8.06 -12.63
C LYS A 61 -10.56 -8.51 -12.97
N LEU A 62 -9.76 -8.86 -11.96
CA LEU A 62 -8.39 -9.37 -12.16
C LEU A 62 -8.40 -10.65 -13.00
N ILE A 63 -9.23 -11.62 -12.62
CA ILE A 63 -9.39 -12.89 -13.34
C ILE A 63 -9.85 -12.64 -14.78
N TYR A 64 -10.85 -11.78 -14.98
CA TYR A 64 -11.34 -11.40 -16.31
C TYR A 64 -10.24 -10.81 -17.19
N LEU A 65 -9.42 -9.91 -16.65
CA LEU A 65 -8.33 -9.30 -17.39
C LEU A 65 -7.26 -10.32 -17.80
N ILE A 66 -6.96 -11.28 -16.93
CA ILE A 66 -5.93 -12.29 -17.19
C ILE A 66 -6.45 -13.36 -18.15
N GLU A 67 -7.56 -14.01 -17.82
CA GLU A 67 -8.07 -15.18 -18.54
C GLU A 67 -8.79 -14.78 -19.84
N GLU A 68 -9.59 -13.70 -19.83
CA GLU A 68 -10.45 -13.34 -20.97
C GLU A 68 -9.84 -12.25 -21.85
N LYS A 69 -9.03 -11.34 -21.28
CA LYS A 69 -8.33 -10.29 -22.03
C LYS A 69 -6.87 -10.62 -22.32
N GLY A 70 -6.35 -11.74 -21.80
CA GLY A 70 -4.97 -12.16 -22.04
C GLY A 70 -3.92 -11.18 -21.48
N VAL A 71 -4.28 -10.36 -20.49
CA VAL A 71 -3.34 -9.41 -19.91
C VAL A 71 -2.34 -10.18 -19.06
N SER A 72 -1.05 -9.94 -19.32
CA SER A 72 0.02 -10.50 -18.50
C SER A 72 -0.18 -10.12 -17.04
N PRO A 73 -0.20 -11.07 -16.09
CA PRO A 73 -0.31 -10.77 -14.66
C PRO A 73 0.76 -9.80 -14.15
N SER A 74 1.97 -9.85 -14.72
CA SER A 74 3.07 -8.94 -14.39
C SER A 74 2.82 -7.47 -14.77
N SER A 75 1.82 -7.22 -15.63
CA SER A 75 1.39 -5.87 -16.01
C SER A 75 0.27 -5.32 -15.12
N ILE A 76 -0.16 -6.08 -14.10
CA ILE A 76 -1.24 -5.69 -13.20
C ILE A 76 -0.68 -5.34 -11.82
N LEU A 77 -0.93 -4.09 -11.42
CA LEU A 77 -0.64 -3.58 -10.08
C LEU A 77 -1.95 -3.41 -9.30
N ALA A 78 -2.07 -4.10 -8.17
CA ALA A 78 -3.16 -3.96 -7.23
C ALA A 78 -2.64 -3.38 -5.91
N ILE A 79 -3.11 -2.18 -5.56
CA ILE A 79 -2.72 -1.47 -4.35
C ILE A 79 -3.81 -1.62 -3.28
N THR A 80 -3.41 -1.98 -2.06
CA THR A 80 -4.28 -2.03 -0.88
C THR A 80 -3.82 -1.07 0.22
N PHE A 81 -4.72 -0.75 1.15
CA PHE A 81 -4.38 0.12 2.28
C PHE A 81 -3.62 -0.62 3.39
N THR A 82 -3.91 -1.91 3.60
CA THR A 82 -3.31 -2.73 4.66
C THR A 82 -2.72 -4.01 4.10
N LYS A 83 -1.73 -4.57 4.81
CA LYS A 83 -1.15 -5.88 4.50
C LYS A 83 -2.16 -7.00 4.66
N ASN A 84 -3.03 -6.91 5.66
CA ASN A 84 -4.12 -7.88 5.83
C ASN A 84 -5.02 -7.91 4.57
N ALA A 85 -5.33 -6.75 3.98
CA ALA A 85 -6.09 -6.71 2.72
C ALA A 85 -5.29 -7.26 1.53
N THR A 86 -3.96 -7.07 1.49
CA THR A 86 -3.08 -7.73 0.51
C THR A 86 -3.17 -9.25 0.62
N ASN A 87 -2.94 -9.77 1.83
CA ASN A 87 -2.96 -11.20 2.12
C ASN A 87 -4.34 -11.81 1.83
N GLU A 88 -5.42 -11.15 2.26
CA GLU A 88 -6.78 -11.58 1.98
C GLU A 88 -7.08 -11.64 0.48
N MET A 89 -6.59 -10.66 -0.30
CA MET A 89 -6.74 -10.67 -1.75
C MET A 89 -6.03 -11.87 -2.38
N ILE A 90 -4.79 -12.15 -1.96
CA ILE A 90 -4.01 -13.31 -2.42
C ILE A 90 -4.71 -14.62 -2.03
N ASP A 91 -5.17 -14.74 -0.77
CA ASP A 91 -5.87 -15.91 -0.27
C ASP A 91 -7.11 -16.21 -1.13
N ARG A 92 -7.90 -15.18 -1.44
CA ARG A 92 -9.10 -15.34 -2.29
C ARG A 92 -8.76 -15.72 -3.74
N LEU A 93 -7.64 -15.24 -4.30
CA LEU A 93 -7.17 -15.66 -5.63
C LEU A 93 -6.75 -17.14 -5.62
N ILE A 94 -6.04 -17.58 -4.57
CA ILE A 94 -5.63 -18.97 -4.41
C ILE A 94 -6.86 -19.86 -4.24
N ILE A 95 -7.83 -19.48 -3.40
CA ILE A 95 -9.10 -20.22 -3.25
C ILE A 95 -9.81 -20.35 -4.59
N SER A 96 -9.85 -19.29 -5.40
CA SER A 96 -10.45 -19.33 -6.73
C SER A 96 -9.71 -20.25 -7.70
N ALA A 97 -8.43 -20.55 -7.46
CA ALA A 97 -7.59 -21.42 -8.28
C ALA A 97 -7.49 -22.87 -7.74
N ASP A 98 -7.88 -23.08 -6.48
CA ASP A 98 -7.86 -24.39 -5.82
C ASP A 98 -9.20 -25.10 -5.99
N GLU A 99 -9.29 -25.93 -7.03
CA GLU A 99 -10.46 -26.77 -7.29
C GLU A 99 -10.72 -27.81 -6.17
N THR A 100 -9.73 -28.10 -5.32
CA THR A 100 -9.85 -29.14 -4.28
C THR A 100 -10.47 -28.62 -2.99
N GLY A 101 -10.55 -27.31 -2.80
CA GLY A 101 -11.01 -26.67 -1.54
C GLY A 101 -10.10 -26.93 -0.34
N LYS A 102 -8.93 -27.56 -0.51
CA LYS A 102 -8.02 -27.88 0.60
C LYS A 102 -7.44 -26.61 1.22
N TYR A 103 -7.13 -25.61 0.41
CA TYR A 103 -6.54 -24.37 0.90
C TYR A 103 -7.52 -23.56 1.76
N GLU A 104 -8.79 -23.47 1.34
CA GLU A 104 -9.83 -22.80 2.13
C GLU A 104 -10.01 -23.48 3.50
N ASN A 105 -10.05 -24.82 3.51
CA ASN A 105 -10.14 -25.59 4.75
C ASN A 105 -8.92 -25.35 5.67
N PHE A 106 -7.72 -25.29 5.10
CA PHE A 106 -6.50 -24.98 5.84
C PHE A 106 -6.51 -23.58 6.46
N LEU A 107 -7.02 -22.57 5.74
CA LEU A 107 -7.13 -21.20 6.24
C LEU A 107 -8.14 -21.07 7.38
N ILE A 108 -9.25 -21.81 7.34
CA ILE A 108 -10.31 -21.74 8.35
C ILE A 108 -9.94 -22.54 9.61
N ASP A 109 -9.02 -23.51 9.51
CA ASP A 109 -8.58 -24.29 10.66
C ASP A 109 -7.97 -23.39 11.74
N LYS A 110 -8.60 -23.40 12.92
CA LYS A 110 -8.19 -22.61 14.09
C LYS A 110 -6.98 -23.19 14.80
N LYS A 111 -6.61 -24.45 14.51
CA LYS A 111 -5.41 -25.10 15.07
C LYS A 111 -4.13 -24.67 14.37
N VAL A 112 -4.24 -24.17 13.14
CA VAL A 112 -3.10 -23.71 12.34
C VAL A 112 -2.70 -22.30 12.77
N SER A 113 -1.42 -22.10 13.08
CA SER A 113 -0.89 -20.79 13.49
C SER A 113 -0.92 -19.78 12.34
N LYS A 114 -0.86 -18.48 12.66
CA LYS A 114 -0.74 -17.42 11.65
C LYS A 114 0.52 -17.60 10.79
N ALA A 115 1.65 -17.95 11.40
CA ALA A 115 2.90 -18.18 10.69
C ALA A 115 2.81 -19.35 9.69
N ASP A 116 2.12 -20.43 10.07
CA ASP A 116 1.89 -21.57 9.16
C ASP A 116 0.95 -21.19 8.00
N LYS A 117 -0.07 -20.38 8.27
CA LYS A 117 -0.95 -19.82 7.21
C LYS A 117 -0.19 -18.94 6.24
N ASP A 118 0.68 -18.08 6.76
CA ASP A 118 1.51 -17.20 5.93
C ASP A 118 2.50 -18.00 5.08
N LYS A 119 3.09 -19.06 5.64
CA LYS A 119 3.98 -19.99 4.93
C LYS A 119 3.25 -20.77 3.83
N GLU A 120 2.05 -21.28 4.12
CA GLU A 120 1.25 -21.99 3.12
C GLU A 120 0.79 -21.06 2.00
N ARG A 121 0.37 -19.83 2.32
CA ARG A 121 0.05 -18.79 1.31
C ARG A 121 1.22 -18.59 0.35
N TYR A 122 2.44 -18.46 0.87
CA TYR A 122 3.64 -18.31 0.04
C TYR A 122 3.81 -19.48 -0.93
N TYR A 123 3.66 -20.72 -0.46
CA TYR A 123 3.79 -21.90 -1.33
C TYR A 123 2.71 -21.96 -2.40
N GLN A 124 1.45 -21.72 -2.03
CA GLN A 124 0.34 -21.74 -2.98
C GLN A 124 0.47 -20.60 -4.01
N GLN A 125 0.87 -19.40 -3.59
CA GLN A 125 1.14 -18.31 -4.52
C GLN A 125 2.20 -18.71 -5.54
N LYS A 126 3.31 -19.33 -5.10
CA LYS A 126 4.39 -19.79 -6.00
C LYS A 126 3.97 -20.93 -6.95
N LYS A 127 3.02 -21.76 -6.52
CA LYS A 127 2.43 -22.84 -7.30
C LYS A 127 1.61 -22.29 -8.47
N TYR A 128 0.76 -21.30 -8.24
CA TYR A 128 -0.06 -20.68 -9.29
C TYR A 128 0.70 -19.52 -9.95
N LYS A 129 1.40 -19.79 -11.06
CA LYS A 129 2.26 -18.81 -11.76
C LYS A 129 1.57 -17.50 -12.11
N TRP A 130 0.29 -17.54 -12.46
CA TRP A 130 -0.45 -16.31 -12.76
C TRP A 130 -0.69 -15.46 -11.50
N ILE A 131 -0.84 -16.07 -10.32
CA ILE A 131 -0.93 -15.36 -9.04
C ILE A 131 0.45 -14.84 -8.63
N ASP A 132 1.50 -15.65 -8.77
CA ASP A 132 2.88 -15.24 -8.49
C ASP A 132 3.32 -14.05 -9.36
N GLY A 133 2.79 -13.96 -10.58
CA GLY A 133 3.07 -12.86 -11.50
C GLY A 133 2.37 -11.54 -11.14
N LEU A 134 1.35 -11.54 -10.27
CA LEU A 134 0.64 -10.31 -9.90
C LEU A 134 1.44 -9.45 -8.93
N THR A 135 1.40 -8.13 -9.13
CA THR A 135 1.92 -7.19 -8.13
C THR A 135 0.79 -6.74 -7.22
N VAL A 136 0.55 -7.47 -6.13
CA VAL A 136 -0.40 -7.08 -5.06
C VAL A 136 0.38 -6.58 -3.86
N LYS A 137 0.31 -5.28 -3.55
CA LYS A 137 1.09 -4.66 -2.49
C LYS A 137 0.30 -3.57 -1.76
N THR A 138 0.75 -3.20 -0.57
CA THR A 138 0.35 -1.90 0.00
C THR A 138 1.03 -0.76 -0.76
N PHE A 139 0.52 0.47 -0.65
CA PHE A 139 1.16 1.64 -1.25
C PHE A 139 2.61 1.80 -0.78
N HIS A 140 2.86 1.71 0.53
CA HIS A 140 4.20 1.81 1.10
C HIS A 140 5.13 0.70 0.60
N SER A 141 4.66 -0.55 0.56
CA SER A 141 5.46 -1.68 0.04
C SER A 141 5.77 -1.54 -1.45
N PHE A 142 4.87 -0.93 -2.23
CA PHE A 142 5.11 -0.62 -3.62
C PHE A 142 6.18 0.48 -3.77
N CYS A 143 6.03 1.61 -3.09
CA CYS A 143 7.02 2.69 -3.10
C CYS A 143 8.41 2.20 -2.66
N TYR A 144 8.49 1.39 -1.61
CA TYR A 144 9.73 0.78 -1.17
C TYR A 144 10.38 -0.06 -2.28
N SER A 145 9.60 -0.88 -2.98
CA SER A 145 10.07 -1.68 -4.11
C SER A 145 10.59 -0.83 -5.26
N VAL A 146 9.94 0.30 -5.56
CA VAL A 146 10.38 1.23 -6.61
C VAL A 146 11.71 1.86 -6.22
N LEU A 147 11.82 2.39 -4.99
CA LEU A 147 13.06 2.99 -4.49
C LEU A 147 14.22 1.99 -4.49
N ARG A 148 13.97 0.73 -4.09
CA ARG A 148 15.00 -0.31 -4.10
C ARG A 148 15.49 -0.68 -5.49
N ASN A 149 14.59 -0.77 -6.46
CA ASN A 149 14.92 -1.26 -7.80
C ASN A 149 15.41 -0.16 -8.73
N HIS A 150 14.98 1.09 -8.52
CA HIS A 150 15.23 2.21 -9.43
C HIS A 150 15.90 3.41 -8.76
N GLY A 151 15.93 3.47 -7.43
CA GLY A 151 16.53 4.57 -6.68
C GLY A 151 18.04 4.45 -6.46
N VAL A 152 18.72 3.49 -7.09
CA VAL A 152 20.15 3.18 -6.89
C VAL A 152 21.07 4.39 -7.08
N ASN A 153 20.69 5.31 -7.97
CA ASN A 153 21.47 6.51 -8.25
C ASN A 153 21.34 7.59 -7.17
N GLU A 154 20.27 7.53 -6.37
CA GLU A 154 19.94 8.52 -5.34
C GLU A 154 20.16 7.97 -3.92
N PHE A 155 19.99 6.66 -3.73
CA PHE A 155 20.02 5.98 -2.44
C PHE A 155 20.93 4.76 -2.49
N ASP A 156 21.64 4.51 -1.38
CA ASP A 156 22.35 3.24 -1.20
C ASP A 156 21.35 2.07 -1.28
N ASN A 157 21.68 1.05 -2.09
CA ASN A 157 20.92 -0.20 -2.20
C ASN A 157 20.79 -1.00 -0.89
N LYS A 158 21.37 -0.51 0.22
CA LYS A 158 21.21 -1.02 1.58
C LYS A 158 20.43 -0.09 2.52
N PHE A 159 19.83 0.99 2.02
CA PHE A 159 19.01 1.89 2.85
C PHE A 159 17.96 1.12 3.67
N ARG A 160 17.76 1.53 4.92
CA ARG A 160 16.75 1.00 5.83
C ARG A 160 15.75 2.09 6.17
N ILE A 161 14.51 1.70 6.43
CA ILE A 161 13.44 2.60 6.84
C ILE A 161 13.58 2.86 8.33
N ILE A 162 13.69 4.11 8.76
CA ILE A 162 13.71 4.47 10.18
C ILE A 162 12.26 4.79 10.60
N GLY A 163 11.81 4.18 11.70
CA GLY A 163 10.49 4.43 12.28
C GLY A 163 10.59 5.12 13.64
N ASP A 164 9.49 5.72 14.08
CA ASP A 164 9.41 6.34 15.42
C ASP A 164 9.43 5.30 16.55
N GLU A 165 8.87 4.12 16.28
CA GLU A 165 8.83 2.98 17.20
C GLU A 165 9.60 1.79 16.63
N LYS A 166 10.18 0.99 17.54
CA LYS A 166 10.76 -0.31 17.17
C LYS A 166 9.60 -1.23 16.80
N LYS A 167 9.54 -1.66 15.53
CA LYS A 167 8.51 -2.58 15.07
C LYS A 167 8.89 -4.02 15.42
N ASP A 168 7.92 -4.76 15.97
CA ASP A 168 8.02 -6.21 16.12
C ASP A 168 8.07 -6.91 14.75
N ASP A 169 8.75 -8.06 14.70
CA ASP A 169 9.20 -8.81 13.50
C ASP A 169 8.10 -9.33 12.56
N GLU A 170 6.82 -8.97 12.75
CA GLU A 170 5.69 -9.52 11.98
C GLU A 170 5.47 -8.90 10.59
N ASP A 171 6.19 -7.82 10.23
CA ASP A 171 6.01 -7.15 8.94
C ASP A 171 7.11 -7.46 7.91
N ASP A 172 6.81 -7.60 6.62
CA ASP A 172 7.87 -7.86 5.62
C ASP A 172 8.78 -6.64 5.43
N LEU A 173 8.27 -5.46 5.79
CA LEU A 173 9.07 -4.25 5.94
C LEU A 173 9.96 -4.28 7.20
N SER A 174 9.70 -5.10 8.23
CA SER A 174 10.51 -5.11 9.47
C SER A 174 11.97 -5.48 9.18
N LYS A 175 12.20 -6.41 8.25
CA LYS A 175 13.54 -6.78 7.74
C LYS A 175 14.28 -5.62 7.09
N HIS A 176 13.54 -4.62 6.66
CA HIS A 176 14.05 -3.42 5.99
C HIS A 176 13.96 -2.18 6.88
N VAL A 177 13.48 -2.31 8.12
CA VAL A 177 13.44 -1.25 9.12
C VAL A 177 14.77 -1.24 9.88
N ALA A 178 15.25 -0.04 10.19
CA ALA A 178 16.43 0.14 11.03
C ALA A 178 16.10 -0.32 12.46
N PRO A 179 17.04 -0.99 13.16
CA PRO A 179 16.82 -1.36 14.55
C PRO A 179 16.74 -0.13 15.46
N GLU A 180 17.33 0.98 15.03
CA GLU A 180 17.23 2.27 15.70
C GLU A 180 15.98 3.05 15.32
N THR A 181 15.42 3.77 16.29
CA THR A 181 14.33 4.72 16.07
C THR A 181 14.83 6.06 15.52
N VAL A 182 13.92 6.90 15.02
CA VAL A 182 14.24 8.28 14.62
C VAL A 182 14.93 9.02 15.76
N PHE A 183 14.43 8.88 16.99
CA PHE A 183 15.02 9.51 18.16
C PHE A 183 16.47 9.04 18.39
N GLU A 184 16.71 7.73 18.38
CA GLU A 184 18.05 7.17 18.59
C GLU A 184 19.04 7.61 17.50
N VAL A 185 18.60 7.64 16.23
CA VAL A 185 19.42 8.09 15.11
C VAL A 185 19.76 9.57 15.23
N ILE A 186 18.76 10.43 15.46
CA ILE A 186 18.99 11.87 15.64
C ILE A 186 19.90 12.13 16.84
N HIS A 187 19.71 11.41 17.94
CA HIS A 187 20.55 11.56 19.13
C HIS A 187 22.01 11.17 18.87
N LYS A 188 22.25 10.06 18.15
CA LYS A 188 23.61 9.66 17.73
C LYS A 188 24.25 10.70 16.82
N LEU A 189 23.51 11.19 15.81
CA LEU A 189 23.99 12.23 14.90
C LEU A 189 24.32 13.52 15.65
N LEU A 190 23.48 13.92 16.62
CA LEU A 190 23.77 15.07 17.46
C LEU A 190 25.05 14.89 18.25
N ILE A 191 25.28 13.72 18.88
CA ILE A 191 26.51 13.45 19.64
C ILE A 191 27.74 13.55 18.73
N GLU A 192 27.69 12.89 17.57
CA GLU A 192 28.79 12.90 16.59
C GLU A 192 29.11 14.32 16.11
N GLN A 193 28.08 15.11 15.81
CA GLN A 193 28.26 16.50 15.38
C GLN A 193 28.66 17.44 16.52
N CYS A 194 28.44 17.09 17.80
CA CYS A 194 28.93 17.87 18.93
C CYS A 194 30.46 17.84 19.07
N GLU A 195 31.18 16.96 18.37
CA GLU A 195 32.64 17.01 18.29
C GLU A 195 33.14 18.18 17.42
N ASP A 196 32.27 18.73 16.55
CA ASP A 196 32.56 19.87 15.70
C ASP A 196 32.15 21.19 16.39
N THR A 197 33.14 22.05 16.63
CA THR A 197 32.94 23.36 17.27
C THR A 197 32.10 24.31 16.41
N ASP A 198 32.23 24.26 15.09
CA ASP A 198 31.46 25.11 14.18
C ASP A 198 29.99 24.69 14.15
N TYR A 199 29.73 23.37 14.14
CA TYR A 199 28.38 22.84 14.30
C TYR A 199 27.75 23.29 15.62
N LEU A 200 28.47 23.19 16.76
CA LEU A 200 27.98 23.64 18.06
C LEU A 200 27.63 25.14 18.08
N LEU A 201 28.44 25.98 17.44
CA LEU A 201 28.17 27.40 17.32
C LEU A 201 26.91 27.67 16.48
N GLN A 202 26.74 26.95 15.37
CA GLN A 202 25.54 27.06 14.53
C GLN A 202 24.29 26.55 15.25
N LEU A 203 24.36 25.39 15.91
CA LEU A 203 23.26 24.84 16.69
C LEU A 203 22.87 25.76 17.84
N LYS A 204 23.85 26.34 18.56
CA LYS A 204 23.61 27.33 19.61
C LYS A 204 22.89 28.56 19.07
N ARG A 205 23.33 29.10 17.91
CA ARG A 205 22.65 30.23 17.25
C ARG A 205 21.24 29.86 16.85
N TYR A 206 21.03 28.71 16.20
CA TYR A 206 19.70 28.23 15.82
C TYR A 206 18.76 28.09 17.03
N ILE A 207 19.22 27.51 18.14
CA ILE A 207 18.41 27.37 19.36
C ILE A 207 18.09 28.75 19.94
N LEU A 208 19.08 29.65 20.02
CA LEU A 208 18.86 31.00 20.52
C LEU A 208 17.89 31.77 19.63
N ASP A 209 18.05 31.72 18.31
CA ASP A 209 17.16 32.37 17.35
C ASP A 209 15.75 31.78 17.46
N TYR A 210 15.60 30.45 17.47
CA TYR A 210 14.30 29.80 17.65
C TYR A 210 13.64 30.16 18.99
N VAL A 211 14.38 30.16 20.09
CA VAL A 211 13.85 30.47 21.43
C VAL A 211 13.53 31.95 21.55
N ILE A 212 14.38 32.84 21.04
CA ILE A 212 14.14 34.29 21.01
C ILE A 212 12.91 34.57 20.15
N ASP A 213 12.82 34.01 18.94
CA ASP A 213 11.67 34.19 18.06
C ASP A 213 10.40 33.62 18.69
N LYS A 214 10.44 32.42 19.27
CA LYS A 214 9.24 31.82 19.88
C LYS A 214 8.81 32.49 21.20
N ILE A 215 9.73 33.10 21.94
CA ILE A 215 9.43 33.86 23.17
C ILE A 215 9.05 35.32 22.87
N HIS A 216 9.56 35.92 21.78
CA HIS A 216 9.37 37.34 21.44
C HIS A 216 8.43 37.60 20.26
N ILE A 217 7.91 36.57 19.58
CA ILE A 217 6.69 36.75 18.78
C ILE A 217 5.59 37.15 19.75
N LYS A 218 5.15 38.42 19.66
CA LYS A 218 3.92 38.88 20.32
C LYS A 218 2.85 37.83 20.07
N ASN A 219 2.34 37.19 21.12
CA ASN A 219 1.13 36.37 21.04
C ASN A 219 0.13 37.17 20.20
N ALA A 220 -0.30 36.60 19.07
CA ALA A 220 -1.23 37.28 18.18
C ALA A 220 -2.42 37.81 18.99
N ASP A 221 -2.82 39.05 18.74
CA ASP A 221 -3.90 39.72 19.46
C ASP A 221 -5.14 38.79 19.53
N PRO A 222 -5.58 38.38 20.73
CA PRO A 222 -6.68 37.41 20.89
C PRO A 222 -7.99 37.85 20.22
N ARG A 223 -8.11 39.13 19.87
CA ARG A 223 -9.25 39.70 19.16
C ARG A 223 -9.41 39.17 17.72
N PHE A 224 -8.40 38.48 17.17
CA PHE A 224 -8.45 37.86 15.85
C PHE A 224 -8.48 36.32 15.87
N LEU A 225 -8.64 35.70 17.04
CA LEU A 225 -8.84 34.25 17.17
C LEU A 225 -10.35 33.93 17.11
N PRO A 226 -10.80 33.00 16.25
CA PRO A 226 -12.16 32.49 16.32
C PRO A 226 -12.38 31.82 17.68
N LYS A 227 -13.46 32.19 18.38
CA LYS A 227 -13.76 31.71 19.75
C LYS A 227 -13.85 30.19 19.88
N ASP A 228 -14.02 29.47 18.78
CA ASP A 228 -14.28 28.03 18.74
C ASP A 228 -13.06 27.18 18.33
N GLY A 229 -11.88 27.80 18.12
CA GLY A 229 -10.58 27.10 18.03
C GLY A 229 -10.36 26.21 16.80
N LYS A 230 -11.16 26.31 15.75
CA LYS A 230 -10.97 25.54 14.50
C LYS A 230 -10.59 26.47 13.35
N TYR A 231 -9.44 26.20 12.75
CA TYR A 231 -9.06 26.76 11.45
C TYR A 231 -9.52 25.79 10.37
N PHE A 232 -10.18 26.27 9.33
CA PHE A 232 -10.44 25.48 8.14
C PHE A 232 -9.52 26.00 7.02
N THR A 233 -8.71 25.12 6.45
CA THR A 233 -7.83 25.48 5.33
C THR A 233 -8.44 24.94 4.06
N THR A 234 -8.61 25.80 3.07
CA THR A 234 -8.99 25.40 1.71
C THR A 234 -7.83 24.66 1.01
N LEU A 235 -8.13 23.95 -0.07
CA LEU A 235 -7.18 23.08 -0.80
C LEU A 235 -5.96 23.84 -1.37
N ASP A 236 -6.05 25.15 -1.58
CA ASP A 236 -4.96 26.00 -2.05
C ASP A 236 -4.16 26.66 -0.92
N GLY A 237 -4.44 26.31 0.33
CA GLY A 237 -3.74 26.82 1.50
C GLY A 237 -4.31 28.11 2.08
N THR A 238 -5.41 28.64 1.54
CA THR A 238 -6.05 29.83 2.11
C THR A 238 -6.76 29.46 3.42
N LYS A 239 -6.39 30.15 4.51
CA LYS A 239 -6.99 29.97 5.85
C LYS A 239 -8.34 30.71 5.91
N VAL A 240 -9.40 30.02 6.35
CA VAL A 240 -10.73 30.57 6.63
C VAL A 240 -11.14 30.27 8.07
#